data_AF-A0A101DB16-F1
#
_entry.id   AF-A0A101DB16-F1
#
_cell.length_a   1.000
_cell.length_b   1.000
_cell.length_c   1.000
_cell.angle_alpha   90.00
_cell.angle_beta   90.00
_cell.angle_gamma   90.00
#
_symmetry.space_group_name_H-M   'P 1'
#
loop_
_entity.id
_entity.type
_entity.pdbx_description
1 polymer ?
#
loop_
_entity_poly.entity_id
_entity_poly.type
_entity_poly.pdbx_seq_one_letter_code
_entity_poly.pdbx_strand_id
1 'polypeptide(L)' 'GQSSALTFRQVTESGAIYYLAQFPFSSREILSFTLDVRQGDDAHRITFNQEMFPDD' A
#
# COMPACT_ATOMS: atom_id res chain seq x y z
N GLY A 1 13.07 13.08 -1.11
CA GLY A 1 11.69 12.73 -0.72
C GLY A 1 11.73 11.98 0.59
N GLN A 2 10.67 12.07 1.39
CA GLN A 2 10.50 11.25 2.59
C GLN A 2 9.90 9.90 2.19
N SER A 3 10.44 8.81 2.72
CA SER A 3 9.91 7.46 2.51
C SER A 3 9.40 6.88 3.83
N SER A 4 8.30 6.14 3.76
CA SER A 4 7.74 5.40 4.88
C SER A 4 7.46 3.97 4.43
N ALA A 5 7.75 3.00 5.29
CA ALA A 5 7.52 1.59 4.99
C ALA A 5 6.04 1.25 5.18
N LEU A 6 5.45 0.56 4.20
CA LEU A 6 4.14 -0.06 4.34
C LEU A 6 4.30 -1.43 5.01
N THR A 7 3.66 -1.60 6.16
CA THR A 7 3.61 -2.90 6.84
C THR A 7 2.29 -3.58 6.52
N PHE A 8 2.36 -4.65 5.71
CA PHE A 8 1.18 -5.39 5.28
C PHE A 8 0.79 -6.46 6.30
N ARG A 9 -0.52 -6.56 6.57
CA ARG A 9 -1.13 -7.66 7.31
C ARG A 9 -2.09 -8.41 6.39
N GLN A 10 -2.00 -9.75 6.42
CA GLN A 10 -2.99 -10.61 5.79
C GLN A 10 -4.26 -10.65 6.64
N VAL A 11 -5.41 -10.44 6.01
CA VAL A 11 -6.74 -10.54 6.59
C VAL A 11 -7.58 -11.47 5.73
N THR A 12 -8.29 -12.41 6.35
CA THR A 12 -9.24 -13.28 5.66
C THR A 12 -10.64 -12.94 6.13
N GLU A 13 -11.50 -12.50 5.23
CA GLU A 13 -12.87 -12.08 5.54
C GLU A 13 -13.83 -12.52 4.43
N SER A 14 -14.95 -13.13 4.81
CA SER A 14 -16.00 -13.59 3.88
C SER A 14 -15.48 -14.46 2.71
N GLY A 15 -14.41 -15.22 2.94
CA GLY A 15 -13.77 -16.08 1.93
C GLY A 15 -12.75 -15.38 1.01
N ALA A 16 -12.53 -14.07 1.18
CA ALA A 16 -11.50 -13.31 0.47
C ALA A 16 -10.25 -13.11 1.33
N ILE A 17 -9.08 -13.03 0.69
CA ILE A 17 -7.79 -12.72 1.33
C ILE A 17 -7.36 -11.31 0.91
N TYR A 18 -7.08 -10.47 1.89
CA TYR A 18 -6.62 -9.09 1.72
C TYR A 18 -5.23 -8.92 2.34
N TYR A 19 -4.41 -8.05 1.74
CA TYR A 19 -3.16 -7.57 2.31
C TYR A 19 -3.31 -6.07 2.55
N LEU A 20 -3.48 -5.67 3.81
CA LEU A 20 -3.78 -4.29 4.19
C LEU A 20 -2.56 -3.67 4.88
N ALA A 21 -2.18 -2.47 4.46
CA ALA A 21 -1.19 -1.64 5.12
C ALA A 21 -1.82 -0.29 5.50
N GLN A 22 -1.55 0.16 6.73
CA GLN A 22 -2.01 1.45 7.23
C GLN A 22 -0.83 2.39 7.36
N PHE A 23 -1.02 3.65 7.00
CA PHE A 23 -0.05 4.72 7.20
C PHE A 23 -0.80 6.02 7.47
N PRO A 24 -0.26 6.89 8.33
CA PRO A 24 -0.88 8.20 8.57
C PRO A 24 -0.61 9.14 7.40
N PHE A 25 -1.60 9.97 7.09
CA PHE A 25 -1.46 11.13 6.23
C PHE A 25 -2.42 12.21 6.74
N SER A 26 -2.05 13.48 6.60
CA SER A 26 -2.83 14.61 7.17
C SER A 26 -2.97 15.79 6.22
N SER A 27 -2.44 15.67 5.01
CA SER A 27 -2.45 16.71 4.00
C SER A 27 -2.84 16.13 2.65
N ARG A 28 -3.34 16.99 1.77
CA ARG A 28 -3.49 16.65 0.36
C ARG A 28 -2.10 16.60 -0.27
N GLU A 29 -1.72 15.41 -0.76
CA GLU A 29 -0.40 15.18 -1.35
C GLU A 29 -0.45 14.06 -2.40
N ILE A 30 0.49 14.08 -3.35
CA ILE A 30 0.67 12.98 -4.30
C ILE A 30 1.79 12.08 -3.76
N LEU A 31 1.43 10.85 -3.43
CA LEU A 31 2.38 9.83 -2.97
C LEU A 31 2.77 8.89 -4.12
N SER A 32 4.05 8.52 -4.17
CA SER A 32 4.55 7.49 -5.06
C SER A 32 4.69 6.18 -4.29
N PHE A 33 4.00 5.15 -4.76
CA PHE A 33 3.98 3.82 -4.17
C PHE A 33 4.85 2.87 -4.99
N THR A 34 5.63 2.04 -4.30
CA THR A 34 6.31 0.88 -4.88
C THR A 34 5.93 -0.35 -4.08
N LEU A 35 5.27 -1.30 -4.73
CA LEU A 35 4.82 -2.55 -4.13
C LEU A 35 5.60 -3.71 -4.75
N ASP A 36 6.27 -4.48 -3.90
CA ASP A 36 6.91 -5.73 -4.27
C ASP A 36 5.97 -6.89 -3.91
N VAL A 37 5.46 -7.58 -4.94
CA VAL A 37 4.54 -8.72 -4.80
C VAL A 37 5.30 -9.99 -5.13
N ARG A 38 5.20 -11.00 -4.25
CA ARG A 38 5.81 -12.31 -4.47
C ARG A 38 4.77 -13.41 -4.41
N GLN A 39 4.83 -14.33 -5.37
CA GLN A 39 4.02 -15.53 -5.42
C GLN A 39 4.92 -16.72 -5.75
N GLY A 40 5.27 -17.52 -4.75
CA GLY A 40 6.29 -18.56 -4.91
C GLY A 40 7.64 -17.93 -5.30
N ASP A 41 8.20 -18.39 -6.42
CA ASP A 41 9.47 -17.88 -6.96
C ASP A 41 9.28 -16.62 -7.83
N ASP A 42 8.04 -16.29 -8.21
CA ASP A 42 7.75 -15.13 -9.05
C ASP A 42 7.70 -13.86 -8.20
N ALA A 43 8.43 -12.84 -8.64
CA ALA A 43 8.46 -11.52 -8.03
C ALA A 43 8.10 -10.44 -9.06
N HIS A 44 7.16 -9.58 -8.68
CA HIS A 44 6.71 -8.46 -9.49
C HIS A 44 6.81 -7.16 -8.71
N ARG A 45 7.13 -6.08 -9.42
CA ARG A 45 7.13 -4.73 -8.87
C ARG A 45 6.06 -3.90 -9.56
N ILE A 46 5.23 -3.26 -8.75
CA ILE A 46 4.18 -2.35 -9.19
C ILE A 46 4.53 -0.96 -8.65
N THR A 47 4.59 0.04 -9.53
CA THR A 47 4.82 1.43 -9.15
C THR A 47 3.68 2.29 -9.66
N PHE A 48 3.12 3.14 -8.80
CA PHE A 48 2.05 4.05 -9.16
C PHE A 48 2.07 5.32 -8.30
N ASN A 49 1.41 6.37 -8.76
CA ASN A 49 1.19 7.60 -7.99
C ASN A 49 -0.28 7.70 -7.63
N GLN A 50 -0.58 8.16 -6.41
CA GLN A 50 -1.94 8.38 -5.91
C GLN A 50 -2.03 9.74 -5.24
N GLU A 51 -3.05 10.51 -5.59
CA GLU A 51 -3.41 11.73 -4.86
C GLU A 51 -4.23 11.36 -3.63
N MET A 52 -3.76 11.78 -2.46
CA MET A 52 -4.39 11.54 -1.17
C MET A 52 -5.22 12.77 -0.78
N PHE A 53 -6.38 12.54 -0.18
CA PHE A 53 -7.29 13.58 0.31
C PHE A 53 -7.59 13.29 1.78
N PRO A 54 -7.22 14.18 2.72
CA PRO A 54 -7.51 13.97 4.14
C PRO A 54 -9.02 13.97 4.37
N ASP A 55 -9.45 13.24 5.39
CA ASP A 55 -10.82 13.33 5.89
C ASP A 55 -11.04 14.74 6.50
N ASP A 56 -12.26 15.28 6.38
CA ASP A 56 -12.66 16.59 6.92
C ASP A 56 -12.74 16.61 8.47
#